data_AF-A0A7C5M9W8-F1
#
_entry.id   AF-A0A7C5M9W8-F1
#
_cell.length_a   1.000
_cell.length_b   1.000
_cell.length_c   1.000
_cell.angle_alpha   90.00
_cell.angle_beta   90.00
_cell.angle_gamma   90.00
#
_symmetry.space_group_name_H-M   'P 1'
#
loop_
_entity.id
_entity.type
_entity.pdbx_description
1 polymer ?
#
loop_
_entity_poly.entity_id
_entity_poly.type
_entity_poly.pdbx_seq_one_letter_code
_entity_poly.pdbx_strand_id
1 'polypeptide(L)'
;MSRISLVCALTLLVAAIASAEEPALYTLRATVLPLEVVISVAEGWKWNQEFPAKLVVEEQLGVSLPRISFNREDASVSDGGRTARFALGPSVKVEKGARISGKLTFSICNDKSCKFFRNVPWTAASP
;
A
#
# COMPACT_ATOMS: atom_id res chain seq x y z
N MET A 1 69.37 -5.91 14.79
CA MET A 1 68.64 -4.66 14.43
C MET A 1 67.17 -5.03 14.32
N SER A 2 66.38 -4.73 15.34
CA SER A 2 64.97 -5.13 15.45
C SER A 2 64.13 -3.87 15.58
N ARG A 3 63.23 -3.62 14.63
CA ARG A 3 62.20 -2.58 14.71
C ARG A 3 60.90 -3.20 14.24
N ILE A 4 60.12 -3.67 15.21
CA ILE A 4 58.74 -4.14 15.01
C ILE A 4 57.89 -2.88 14.82
N SER A 5 57.33 -2.74 13.62
CA SER A 5 56.43 -1.66 13.29
C SER A 5 55.12 -1.80 14.05
N LEU A 6 54.80 -0.71 14.73
CA LEU A 6 53.54 -0.35 15.34
C LEU A 6 52.45 -0.20 14.26
N VAL A 7 51.20 -0.12 14.72
CA VAL A 7 49.98 0.30 14.00
C VAL A 7 49.14 -0.84 13.42
N CYS A 8 48.30 -1.43 14.27
CA CYS A 8 47.00 -1.92 13.83
C CYS A 8 46.01 -1.85 15.01
N ALA A 9 45.45 -0.67 15.23
CA ALA A 9 44.28 -0.50 16.08
C ALA A 9 43.36 0.51 15.36
N LEU A 10 42.82 0.07 14.23
CA LEU A 10 41.75 0.76 13.54
C LEU A 10 40.47 0.44 14.30
N THR A 11 40.10 1.31 15.23
CA THR A 11 38.84 1.25 15.95
C THR A 11 37.70 1.31 14.94
N LEU A 12 36.97 0.21 14.76
CA LEU A 12 35.73 0.17 13.99
C LEU A 12 34.75 1.19 14.59
N LEU A 13 34.62 2.33 13.93
CA LEU A 13 33.46 3.19 14.09
C LEU A 13 32.30 2.47 13.38
N VAL A 14 31.52 1.70 14.13
CA VAL A 14 30.25 1.15 13.64
C VAL A 14 29.33 2.33 13.39
N ALA A 15 29.26 2.75 12.13
CA ALA A 15 28.23 3.67 11.65
C ALA A 15 26.88 2.97 11.83
N ALA A 16 26.19 3.26 12.92
CA ALA A 16 24.76 3.02 13.04
C ALA A 16 24.07 3.95 12.04
N ILE A 17 23.90 3.46 10.81
CA ILE A 17 23.04 4.08 9.82
C ILE A 17 21.62 3.84 10.34
N ALA A 18 21.14 4.74 11.19
CA ALA A 18 19.72 4.87 11.45
C ALA A 18 19.09 5.31 10.12
N SER A 19 18.69 4.33 9.30
CA SER A 19 17.72 4.57 8.23
C SER A 19 16.46 5.05 8.94
N ALA A 20 16.30 6.36 9.03
CA ALA A 20 15.02 6.95 9.35
C ALA A 20 14.10 6.59 8.17
N GLU A 21 13.44 5.44 8.26
CA GLU A 21 12.36 5.07 7.35
C GLU A 21 11.34 6.21 7.42
N GLU A 22 11.17 6.93 6.31
CA GLU A 22 10.16 7.98 6.23
C GLU A 22 8.81 7.38 6.66
N PRO A 23 8.01 8.07 7.50
CA PRO A 23 6.75 7.53 7.95
C PRO A 23 5.87 7.21 6.74
N ALA A 24 5.33 5.99 6.70
CA ALA A 24 4.49 5.55 5.60
C ALA A 24 3.32 6.53 5.39
N LEU A 25 3.24 7.10 4.18
CA LEU A 25 2.22 8.10 3.84
C LEU A 25 0.81 7.51 3.72
N TYR A 26 0.71 6.18 3.62
CA TYR A 26 -0.55 5.46 3.59
C TYR A 26 -0.38 4.05 4.16
N THR A 27 -1.52 3.48 4.54
CA THR A 27 -1.69 2.06 4.81
C THR A 27 -2.70 1.51 3.82
N LEU A 28 -2.50 0.26 3.39
CA LEU A 28 -3.42 -0.46 2.52
C LEU A 28 -3.84 -1.74 3.22
N ARG A 29 -5.14 -1.97 3.30
CA ARG A 29 -5.74 -3.18 3.83
C ARG A 29 -6.70 -3.75 2.79
N ALA A 30 -6.60 -5.03 2.52
CA ALA A 30 -7.55 -5.74 1.68
C ALA A 30 -8.13 -6.93 2.45
N THR A 31 -9.43 -7.16 2.32
CA THR A 31 -10.13 -8.28 2.97
C THR A 31 -10.98 -9.02 1.96
N VAL A 32 -11.24 -10.31 2.22
CA VAL A 32 -12.12 -11.14 1.37
C VAL A 32 -13.57 -11.20 1.88
N LEU A 33 -13.79 -10.90 3.16
CA LEU A 33 -15.11 -10.90 3.81
C LEU A 33 -15.19 -9.74 4.84
N PRO A 34 -15.81 -8.61 4.50
CA PRO A 34 -16.31 -8.25 3.16
C PRO A 34 -15.17 -8.08 2.14
N LEU A 35 -15.47 -8.23 0.85
CA LEU A 35 -14.49 -8.09 -0.22
C LEU A 35 -14.26 -6.62 -0.56
N GLU A 36 -13.19 -6.06 0.01
CA GLU A 36 -12.87 -4.64 -0.09
C GLU A 36 -11.37 -4.36 -0.04
N VAL A 37 -10.99 -3.21 -0.60
CA VAL A 37 -9.65 -2.62 -0.46
C VAL A 37 -9.80 -1.23 0.14
N VAL A 38 -9.14 -0.99 1.27
CA VAL A 38 -9.20 0.24 2.06
C VAL A 38 -7.81 0.86 2.13
N ILE A 39 -7.73 2.15 1.84
CA ILE A 39 -6.50 2.93 1.88
C ILE A 39 -6.71 4.09 2.84
N SER A 40 -5.91 4.13 3.90
CA SER A 40 -5.92 5.22 4.87
C SER A 40 -4.59 5.97 4.80
N VAL A 41 -4.65 7.28 4.63
CA VAL A 41 -3.47 8.13 4.48
C VAL A 41 -3.06 8.75 5.82
N ALA A 42 -1.80 9.12 5.94
CA ALA A 42 -1.27 9.79 7.12
C ALA A 42 -1.95 11.15 7.37
N GLU A 43 -1.85 11.65 8.61
CA GLU A 43 -2.36 12.97 8.96
C GLU A 43 -1.76 14.08 8.07
N GLY A 44 -2.57 15.08 7.74
CA GLY A 44 -2.20 16.16 6.81
C GLY A 44 -2.28 15.78 5.32
N TRP A 45 -2.55 14.51 4.99
CA TRP A 45 -2.78 14.06 3.62
C TRP A 45 -4.25 13.74 3.37
N LYS A 46 -4.66 13.84 2.10
CA LYS A 46 -5.99 13.48 1.61
C LYS A 46 -5.87 12.79 0.26
N TRP A 47 -6.81 11.92 -0.05
CA TRP A 47 -6.97 11.37 -1.39
C TRP A 47 -7.16 12.49 -2.41
N ASN A 48 -6.38 12.42 -3.50
CA ASN A 48 -6.50 13.33 -4.61
C ASN A 48 -7.75 12.97 -5.43
N GLN A 49 -8.79 13.79 -5.31
CA GLN A 49 -10.07 13.60 -6.00
C GLN A 49 -10.02 13.91 -7.50
N GLU A 50 -8.96 14.56 -7.99
CA GLU A 50 -8.80 14.93 -9.40
C GLU A 50 -7.98 13.89 -10.18
N PHE A 51 -7.22 13.05 -9.48
CA PHE A 51 -6.38 12.04 -10.11
C PHE A 51 -7.22 10.80 -10.50
N PRO A 52 -7.06 10.25 -11.72
CA PRO A 52 -7.80 9.08 -12.18
C PRO A 52 -7.30 7.80 -11.50
N ALA A 53 -7.72 7.59 -10.25
CA ALA A 53 -7.40 6.39 -9.50
C ALA A 53 -7.98 5.15 -10.19
N LYS A 54 -7.24 4.04 -10.11
CA LYS A 54 -7.59 2.77 -10.74
C LYS A 54 -7.17 1.60 -9.87
N LEU A 55 -8.09 0.71 -9.59
CA LEU A 55 -7.82 -0.59 -8.96
C LEU A 55 -8.10 -1.68 -9.99
N VAL A 56 -7.16 -2.60 -10.15
CA VAL A 56 -7.26 -3.77 -11.04
C VAL A 56 -7.01 -5.01 -10.22
N VAL A 57 -7.88 -6.00 -10.36
CA VAL A 57 -7.70 -7.36 -9.87
C VAL A 57 -6.96 -8.16 -10.94
N GLU A 58 -5.84 -8.77 -10.58
CA GLU A 58 -5.01 -9.55 -11.50
C GLU A 58 -5.18 -11.06 -11.27
N GLU A 59 -5.40 -11.50 -10.04
CA GLU A 59 -5.60 -12.92 -9.71
C GLU A 59 -6.79 -13.11 -8.76
N GLN A 60 -7.55 -14.19 -8.99
CA GLN A 60 -8.69 -14.60 -8.19
C GLN A 60 -8.69 -16.12 -8.05
N LEU A 61 -8.48 -16.61 -6.83
CA LEU A 61 -8.56 -18.02 -6.47
C LEU A 61 -9.65 -18.21 -5.43
N GLY A 62 -10.63 -19.08 -5.69
CA GLY A 62 -11.72 -19.36 -4.75
C GLY A 62 -12.67 -18.17 -4.51
N VAL A 63 -12.64 -17.15 -5.38
CA VAL A 63 -13.50 -15.97 -5.37
C VAL A 63 -14.00 -15.71 -6.79
N SER A 64 -15.26 -15.30 -6.94
CA SER A 64 -15.81 -14.79 -8.19
C SER A 64 -16.27 -13.35 -8.02
N LEU A 65 -15.81 -12.47 -8.90
CA LEU A 65 -16.15 -11.05 -8.92
C LEU A 65 -16.94 -10.67 -10.17
N PRO A 66 -17.91 -9.74 -10.06
CA PRO A 66 -18.68 -9.27 -11.21
C PRO A 66 -17.86 -8.43 -12.19
N ARG A 67 -16.77 -7.81 -11.72
CA ARG A 67 -15.80 -7.07 -12.53
C ARG A 67 -14.44 -7.03 -11.86
N ILE A 68 -13.40 -6.75 -12.65
CA ILE A 68 -12.01 -6.78 -12.20
C ILE A 68 -11.30 -5.41 -12.26
N SER A 69 -11.99 -4.37 -12.74
CA SER A 69 -11.43 -3.03 -12.85
C SER A 69 -12.40 -2.03 -12.21
N PHE A 70 -11.83 -1.14 -11.41
CA PHE A 70 -12.54 -0.12 -10.66
C PHE A 70 -11.80 1.21 -10.85
N ASN A 71 -12.55 2.29 -10.96
CA ASN A 71 -12.02 3.64 -11.12
C ASN A 71 -12.25 4.47 -9.84
N ARG A 72 -11.86 5.73 -9.88
CA ARG A 72 -12.01 6.66 -8.77
C ARG A 72 -13.47 6.79 -8.31
N GLU A 73 -14.40 6.80 -9.25
CA GLU A 73 -15.83 6.96 -8.99
C GLU A 73 -16.43 5.74 -8.26
N ASP A 74 -15.77 4.59 -8.33
CA ASP A 74 -16.13 3.38 -7.59
C ASP A 74 -15.62 3.39 -6.13
N ALA A 75 -14.76 4.35 -5.76
CA ALA A 75 -14.25 4.49 -4.41
C ALA A 75 -15.13 5.42 -3.57
N SER A 76 -15.57 4.95 -2.41
CA SER A 76 -16.15 5.83 -1.39
C SER A 76 -15.03 6.48 -0.59
N VAL A 77 -14.99 7.81 -0.57
CA VAL A 77 -14.01 8.56 0.23
C VAL A 77 -14.66 9.17 1.47
N SER A 78 -14.07 8.91 2.64
CA SER A 78 -14.55 9.31 3.96
C SER A 78 -13.48 10.05 4.75
N ASP A 79 -13.80 10.40 6.00
CA ASP A 79 -12.86 10.92 6.99
C ASP A 79 -12.12 12.19 6.54
N GLY A 80 -12.87 13.08 5.87
CA GLY A 80 -12.34 14.33 5.32
C GLY A 80 -11.36 14.13 4.17
N GLY A 81 -11.44 13.00 3.45
CA GLY A 81 -10.52 12.64 2.37
C GLY A 81 -9.43 11.66 2.79
N ARG A 82 -9.36 11.25 4.05
CA ARG A 82 -8.24 10.43 4.54
C ARG A 82 -8.37 8.95 4.23
N THR A 83 -9.57 8.47 3.99
CA THR A 83 -9.83 7.06 3.74
C THR A 83 -10.58 6.89 2.43
N ALA A 84 -10.07 6.05 1.54
CA ALA A 84 -10.81 5.57 0.38
C ALA A 84 -11.05 4.08 0.49
N ARG A 85 -12.27 3.67 0.15
CA ARG A 85 -12.69 2.27 0.15
C ARG A 85 -13.22 1.90 -1.22
N PHE A 86 -12.64 0.86 -1.80
CA PHE A 86 -13.17 0.17 -2.97
C PHE A 86 -13.95 -1.04 -2.48
N ALA A 87 -15.27 -1.00 -2.59
CA ALA A 87 -16.11 -2.17 -2.42
C ALA A 87 -16.09 -2.96 -3.73
N LEU A 88 -15.46 -4.14 -3.72
CA LEU A 88 -15.31 -4.94 -4.95
C LEU A 88 -16.60 -5.69 -5.31
N GLY A 89 -17.62 -5.56 -4.47
CA GLY A 89 -18.94 -6.19 -4.60
C GLY A 89 -19.11 -7.35 -3.62
N PRO A 90 -20.33 -7.89 -3.49
CA PRO A 90 -20.56 -9.11 -2.74
C PRO A 90 -19.80 -10.24 -3.45
N SER A 91 -18.92 -10.92 -2.72
CA SER A 91 -18.34 -12.16 -3.21
C SER A 91 -19.45 -13.20 -3.30
N VAL A 92 -19.75 -13.66 -4.52
CA VAL A 92 -20.83 -14.63 -4.77
C VAL A 92 -20.49 -15.99 -4.15
N LYS A 93 -19.19 -16.28 -4.00
CA LYS A 93 -18.64 -17.45 -3.32
C LYS A 93 -17.25 -17.09 -2.79
N VAL A 94 -16.97 -17.40 -1.51
CA VAL A 94 -15.62 -17.35 -0.93
C VAL A 94 -15.32 -18.74 -0.40
N GLU A 95 -14.35 -19.41 -1.02
CA GLU A 95 -13.89 -20.73 -0.59
C GLU A 95 -12.83 -20.62 0.50
N LYS A 96 -12.63 -21.67 1.30
CA LYS A 96 -11.52 -21.73 2.25
C LYS A 96 -10.20 -21.71 1.47
N GLY A 97 -9.27 -20.83 1.87
CA GLY A 97 -8.03 -20.60 1.14
C GLY A 97 -8.19 -19.68 -0.08
N ALA A 98 -9.32 -18.96 -0.18
CA ALA A 98 -9.53 -17.96 -1.21
C ALA A 98 -8.42 -16.90 -1.17
N ARG A 99 -7.95 -16.48 -2.34
CA ARG A 99 -6.92 -15.46 -2.49
C ARG A 99 -7.26 -14.55 -3.64
N ILE A 100 -7.05 -13.26 -3.45
CA ILE A 100 -7.23 -12.24 -4.47
C ILE A 100 -6.07 -11.27 -4.40
N SER A 101 -5.59 -10.83 -5.56
CA SER A 101 -4.48 -9.90 -5.66
C SER A 101 -4.66 -8.97 -6.86
N GLY A 102 -3.91 -7.88 -6.85
CA GLY A 102 -3.89 -6.97 -7.97
C GLY A 102 -3.06 -5.72 -7.71
N LYS A 103 -3.40 -4.66 -8.44
CA LYS A 103 -2.69 -3.38 -8.42
C LYS A 103 -3.63 -2.21 -8.18
N LEU A 104 -3.13 -1.19 -7.49
CA LEU A 104 -3.80 0.07 -7.25
C LEU A 104 -2.90 1.23 -7.73
N THR A 105 -3.51 2.15 -8.46
CA THR A 105 -2.91 3.43 -8.83
C THR A 105 -3.74 4.55 -8.25
N PHE A 106 -3.13 5.45 -7.49
CA PHE A 106 -3.81 6.53 -6.80
C PHE A 106 -2.86 7.70 -6.51
N SER A 107 -3.41 8.79 -6.01
CA SER A 107 -2.63 9.94 -5.57
C SER A 107 -3.21 10.47 -4.26
N ILE A 108 -2.33 11.03 -3.45
CA ILE A 108 -2.68 11.76 -2.23
C ILE A 108 -2.05 13.14 -2.30
N CYS A 109 -2.70 14.14 -1.73
CA CYS A 109 -2.20 15.51 -1.67
C CYS A 109 -2.26 16.04 -0.25
N ASN A 110 -1.38 16.99 0.02
CA ASN A 110 -1.46 17.91 1.13
C ASN A 110 -1.40 19.35 0.57
N ASP A 111 -1.36 20.35 1.44
CA ASP A 111 -1.37 21.76 1.03
C ASP A 111 -0.12 22.17 0.21
N LYS A 112 0.94 21.36 0.20
CA LYS A 112 2.21 21.67 -0.45
C LYS A 112 2.44 20.89 -1.74
N SER A 113 1.92 19.67 -1.84
CA SER A 113 2.28 18.75 -2.91
C SER A 113 1.31 17.58 -3.03
N CYS A 114 1.33 16.94 -4.20
CA CYS A 114 0.72 15.64 -4.42
C CYS A 114 1.79 14.56 -4.62
N LYS A 115 1.54 13.38 -4.08
CA LYS A 115 2.32 12.17 -4.31
C LYS A 115 1.49 11.20 -5.16
N PHE A 116 2.16 10.54 -6.10
CA PHE A 116 1.53 9.62 -7.04
C PHE A 116 2.08 8.23 -6.81
N PHE A 117 1.18 7.28 -6.64
CA PHE A 117 1.51 5.87 -6.45
C PHE A 117 0.94 5.09 -7.61
N ARG A 118 1.80 4.38 -8.34
CA ARG A 118 1.43 3.61 -9.53
C ARG A 118 1.67 2.13 -9.24
N ASN A 119 0.71 1.30 -9.64
CA ASN A 119 0.83 -0.16 -9.57
C ASN A 119 1.19 -0.69 -8.17
N VAL A 120 0.68 -0.06 -7.11
CA VAL A 120 0.86 -0.53 -5.74
C VAL A 120 0.20 -1.90 -5.61
N PRO A 121 0.95 -2.96 -5.28
CA PRO A 121 0.38 -4.28 -5.16
C PRO A 121 -0.52 -4.38 -3.94
N TRP A 122 -1.56 -5.18 -4.04
CA TRP A 122 -2.40 -5.54 -2.90
C TRP A 122 -2.78 -7.01 -2.97
N THR A 123 -3.04 -7.60 -1.80
CA THR A 123 -3.55 -8.97 -1.69
C THR A 123 -4.48 -9.09 -0.49
N ALA A 124 -5.52 -9.89 -0.65
CA ALA A 124 -6.33 -10.40 0.44
C ALA A 124 -6.40 -11.92 0.33
N ALA A 125 -6.44 -12.58 1.49
CA ALA A 125 -6.69 -14.00 1.57
C ALA A 125 -7.77 -14.27 2.63
N SER A 126 -8.56 -15.33 2.45
CA SER A 126 -9.33 -15.86 3.56
C SER A 126 -8.38 -16.49 4.57
N PRO A 127 -8.79 -16.55 5.85
CA PRO A 127 -8.19 -17.49 6.79
C PRO A 127 -8.21 -18.94 6.25
#